data_AF-A0A7D3X4R0-F1
#
_entry.id   AF-A0A7D3X4R0-F1
#
_cell.length_a   1.000
_cell.length_b   1.000
_cell.length_c   1.000
_cell.angle_alpha   90.00
_cell.angle_beta   90.00
_cell.angle_gamma   90.00
#
_symmetry.space_group_name_H-M   'P 1'
#
loop_
_entity.id
_entity.type
_entity.pdbx_description
1 polymer ?
#
loop_
_entity_poly.entity_id
_entity_poly.type
_entity_poly.pdbx_seq_one_letter_code
_entity_poly.pdbx_strand_id
1 'polypeptide(L)'
;MSNEEWSWLFGGMAALGGFVFYAHRNWWHQAIVHTAHLKVVLADHPADRGQLRTFVEHLEKHTKTYLRREYAPINPLGLIEPQLRRLAWLHELAVLDMPEAQALATRLTGRLPGRGFKSMGQKLEPPYVN
;
A
#
# COMPACT_ATOMS: atom_id res chain seq x y z
N MET A 1 56.64 -27.81 -1.79
CA MET A 1 55.80 -26.86 -1.03
C MET A 1 55.63 -27.40 0.37
N SER A 2 55.96 -26.60 1.39
CA SER A 2 55.91 -27.01 2.80
C SER A 2 54.46 -27.00 3.33
N ASN A 3 54.19 -27.71 4.43
CA ASN A 3 52.87 -27.70 5.07
C ASN A 3 52.44 -26.30 5.54
N GLU A 4 53.39 -25.41 5.80
CA GLU A 4 53.12 -24.00 6.13
C GLU A 4 52.60 -23.23 4.92
N GLU A 5 53.16 -23.43 3.72
CA GLU A 5 52.68 -22.76 2.51
C GLU A 5 51.23 -23.14 2.19
N TRP A 6 50.88 -24.42 2.40
CA TRP A 6 49.50 -24.89 2.25
C TRP A 6 48.55 -24.29 3.28
N SER A 7 48.95 -24.16 4.56
CA SER A 7 48.08 -23.58 5.58
C SER A 7 47.81 -22.09 5.34
N TRP A 8 48.81 -21.33 4.89
CA TRP A 8 48.65 -19.93 4.47
C TRP A 8 47.76 -19.79 3.23
N LEU A 9 47.90 -20.67 2.24
CA LEU A 9 47.04 -20.70 1.05
C LEU A 9 45.58 -21.01 1.40
N PHE A 10 45.33 -22.03 2.21
CA PHE A 10 43.97 -22.38 2.64
C PHE A 10 43.36 -21.30 3.54
N GLY A 11 44.13 -20.73 4.47
CA GLY A 11 43.70 -19.63 5.32
C GLY A 11 43.35 -18.38 4.50
N GLY A 12 44.20 -18.05 3.51
CA GLY A 12 43.97 -16.94 2.58
C GLY A 12 42.72 -17.14 1.72
N MET A 13 42.53 -18.34 1.15
CA MET A 13 41.31 -18.66 0.39
C MET A 13 40.05 -18.65 1.24
N ALA A 14 40.10 -19.15 2.48
CA ALA A 14 38.96 -19.13 3.38
C ALA A 14 38.56 -17.71 3.77
N ALA A 15 39.55 -16.84 4.04
CA ALA A 15 39.32 -15.43 4.33
C ALA A 15 38.74 -14.69 3.11
N LEU A 16 39.27 -14.94 1.91
CA LEU A 16 38.75 -14.38 0.66
C LEU A 16 37.33 -14.86 0.35
N GLY A 17 37.08 -16.15 0.51
CA GLY A 17 35.75 -16.74 0.34
C GLY A 17 34.73 -16.16 1.32
N GLY A 18 35.12 -16.00 2.59
CA GLY A 18 34.32 -15.34 3.61
C GLY A 18 34.03 -13.87 3.28
N PHE A 19 35.04 -13.14 2.80
CA PHE A 19 34.90 -11.74 2.41
C PHE A 19 34.00 -11.56 1.19
N VAL A 20 34.15 -12.38 0.16
CA VAL A 20 33.31 -12.35 -1.04
C VAL A 20 31.87 -12.74 -0.71
N PHE A 21 31.67 -13.77 0.12
CA PHE A 21 30.33 -14.16 0.58
C PHE A 21 29.67 -13.04 1.42
N TYR A 22 30.43 -12.41 2.32
CA TYR A 22 29.96 -11.28 3.11
C TYR A 22 29.62 -10.08 2.23
N ALA A 23 30.48 -9.72 1.28
CA ALA A 23 30.27 -8.64 0.33
C ALA A 23 29.06 -8.91 -0.58
N HIS A 24 28.89 -10.14 -1.05
CA HIS A 24 27.75 -10.55 -1.88
C HIS A 24 26.43 -10.54 -1.08
N ARG A 25 26.44 -10.96 0.18
CA ARG A 25 25.28 -10.90 1.08
C ARG A 25 24.92 -9.46 1.45
N ASN A 26 25.94 -8.61 1.57
CA ASN A 26 25.80 -7.18 1.87
C ASN A 26 25.63 -6.33 0.61
N TRP A 27 25.55 -6.91 -0.59
CA TRP A 27 25.48 -6.13 -1.81
C TRP A 27 24.09 -5.50 -1.94
N TRP A 28 24.10 -4.17 -1.92
CA TRP A 28 22.95 -3.29 -1.80
C TRP A 28 21.97 -3.50 -2.95
N HIS A 29 20.84 -4.14 -2.65
CA HIS A 29 19.66 -3.92 -3.47
C HIS A 29 19.06 -2.56 -3.05
N GLN A 30 18.41 -1.86 -3.97
CA GLN A 30 17.76 -0.58 -3.67
C GLN A 30 16.26 -0.82 -3.69
N ALA A 31 15.61 -0.69 -2.54
CA ALA A 31 14.15 -0.74 -2.46
C ALA A 31 13.64 0.69 -2.62
N ILE A 32 13.02 0.97 -3.77
CA ILE A 32 12.44 2.29 -4.06
C ILE A 32 10.96 2.21 -3.71
N VAL A 33 10.56 2.82 -2.60
CA VAL A 33 9.15 2.98 -2.26
C VAL A 33 8.66 4.28 -2.90
N HIS A 34 7.84 4.13 -3.93
CA HIS A 34 7.17 5.24 -4.59
C HIS A 34 5.83 5.52 -3.90
N THR A 35 5.67 6.73 -3.37
CA THR A 35 4.36 7.30 -3.06
C THR A 35 4.10 8.51 -3.97
N ALA A 36 2.84 8.91 -4.13
CA ALA A 36 2.43 9.98 -5.07
C ALA A 36 3.09 11.35 -4.81
N HIS A 37 3.68 11.57 -3.63
CA HIS A 37 4.39 12.81 -3.27
C HIS A 37 5.78 12.57 -2.63
N LEU A 38 6.22 11.31 -2.47
CA LEU A 38 7.46 11.00 -1.76
C LEU A 38 8.16 9.79 -2.38
N LYS A 39 9.41 9.99 -2.78
CA LYS A 39 10.31 8.92 -3.23
C LYS A 39 11.24 8.59 -2.08
N VAL A 40 10.97 7.49 -1.39
CA VAL A 40 11.83 7.04 -0.30
C VAL A 40 12.72 5.93 -0.87
N VAL A 41 13.99 6.25 -1.08
CA VAL A 41 15.02 5.30 -1.50
C VAL A 41 15.68 4.78 -0.23
N LEU A 42 15.36 3.55 0.18
CA LEU A 42 16.06 2.90 1.29
C LEU A 42 17.04 1.88 0.71
N ALA A 43 18.24 1.83 1.30
CA ALA A 43 19.18 0.75 1.04
C ALA A 43 18.54 -0.56 1.53
N ASP A 44 18.32 -1.52 0.62
CA ASP A 44 17.74 -2.82 0.92
C ASP A 44 18.82 -3.69 1.55
N HIS A 45 19.00 -3.53 2.87
CA HIS A 45 19.76 -4.47 3.66
C HIS A 45 18.83 -5.62 4.07
N PRO A 46 19.22 -6.91 3.89
CA PRO A 46 18.34 -8.03 4.23
C PRO A 46 17.91 -8.07 5.70
N ALA A 47 18.69 -7.47 6.61
CA ALA A 47 18.30 -7.32 8.02
C ALA A 47 17.24 -6.21 8.24
N ASP A 48 17.16 -5.22 7.36
CA ASP A 48 16.27 -4.05 7.50
C ASP A 48 14.95 -4.19 6.73
N ARG A 49 14.80 -5.23 5.91
CA ARG A 49 13.55 -5.55 5.19
C ARG A 49 12.34 -5.63 6.12
N GLY A 50 12.53 -6.15 7.33
CA GLY A 50 11.48 -6.19 8.35
C GLY A 50 11.05 -4.80 8.79
N GLN A 51 12.00 -3.90 9.03
CA GLN A 51 11.74 -2.51 9.44
C GLN A 51 11.10 -1.71 8.31
N LEU A 52 11.56 -1.90 7.07
CA LEU A 52 10.96 -1.29 5.88
C LEU A 52 9.49 -1.71 5.72
N ARG A 53 9.20 -3.02 5.85
CA ARG A 53 7.83 -3.53 5.79
C ARG A 53 6.96 -2.90 6.88
N THR A 54 7.44 -2.88 8.12
CA THR A 54 6.73 -2.23 9.23
C THR A 54 6.47 -0.75 8.97
N PHE A 55 7.45 -0.03 8.40
CA PHE A 55 7.29 1.38 8.04
C PHE A 55 6.22 1.58 6.97
N VAL A 56 6.25 0.77 5.89
CA VAL A 56 5.25 0.83 4.82
C VAL A 56 3.86 0.50 5.35
N GLU A 57 3.72 -0.55 6.15
CA GLU A 57 2.46 -0.93 6.80
C GLU A 57 1.92 0.20 7.71
N HIS A 58 2.80 0.85 8.47
CA HIS A 58 2.42 1.97 9.32
C HIS A 58 1.95 3.16 8.49
N LEU A 59 2.68 3.49 7.42
CA LEU A 59 2.35 4.59 6.51
C LEU A 59 1.01 4.35 5.82
N GLU A 60 0.78 3.12 5.32
CA GLU A 60 -0.49 2.72 4.72
C GLU A 60 -1.63 2.86 5.74
N LYS A 61 -1.48 2.31 6.94
CA LYS A 61 -2.47 2.38 8.01
C LYS A 61 -2.80 3.82 8.41
N HIS A 62 -1.77 4.65 8.55
CA HIS A 62 -1.93 6.06 8.89
C HIS A 62 -2.68 6.81 7.78
N THR A 63 -2.32 6.57 6.51
CA THR A 63 -2.97 7.18 5.35
C THR A 63 -4.43 6.77 5.25
N LYS A 64 -4.74 5.48 5.36
CA LYS A 64 -6.12 4.97 5.36
C LYS A 64 -6.94 5.56 6.51
N THR A 65 -6.35 5.67 7.70
CA THR A 65 -7.00 6.27 8.87
C THR A 65 -7.31 7.75 8.66
N TYR A 66 -6.35 8.50 8.10
CA TYR A 66 -6.55 9.90 7.75
C TYR A 66 -7.67 10.07 6.71
N LEU A 67 -7.62 9.29 5.62
CA LEU A 67 -8.65 9.31 4.58
C LEU A 67 -10.04 8.99 5.14
N ARG A 68 -10.13 7.97 6.00
CA ARG A 68 -11.38 7.61 6.68
C ARG A 68 -11.89 8.74 7.56
N ARG A 69 -11.02 9.41 8.32
CA ARG A 69 -11.42 10.48 9.23
C ARG A 69 -11.91 11.74 8.50
N GLU A 70 -11.22 12.11 7.42
CA GLU A 70 -11.49 13.36 6.71
C GLU A 70 -12.61 13.22 5.66
N TYR A 71 -12.62 12.10 4.93
CA TYR A 71 -13.48 11.94 3.75
C TYR A 71 -14.69 11.03 3.96
N ALA A 72 -14.71 10.16 4.98
CA ALA A 72 -15.87 9.32 5.27
C ALA A 72 -17.06 10.05 5.96
N PRO A 73 -16.87 11.14 6.74
CA PRO A 73 -18.00 11.88 7.29
C PRO A 73 -18.93 12.41 6.19
N ILE A 74 -20.22 12.14 6.39
CA ILE A 74 -21.30 12.52 5.48
C ILE A 74 -21.91 13.84 5.95
N ASN A 75 -22.17 14.75 5.01
CA ASN A 75 -22.98 15.93 5.27
C ASN A 75 -24.40 15.75 4.69
N PRO A 76 -25.43 15.57 5.53
CA PRO A 76 -26.81 15.33 5.07
C PRO A 76 -27.44 16.54 4.37
N LEU A 77 -26.88 17.75 4.54
CA LEU A 77 -27.33 18.97 3.88
C LEU A 77 -26.56 19.26 2.58
N GLY A 78 -25.52 18.46 2.29
CA GLY A 78 -24.69 18.60 1.11
C GLY A 78 -25.27 17.91 -0.13
N LEU A 79 -24.71 18.22 -1.30
CA LEU A 79 -25.05 17.53 -2.54
C LEU A 79 -24.75 16.03 -2.40
N ILE A 80 -25.69 15.17 -2.81
CA ILE A 80 -25.60 13.71 -2.61
C ILE A 80 -24.61 13.08 -3.61
N GLU A 81 -24.65 13.49 -4.88
CA GLU A 81 -23.85 12.91 -5.98
C GLU A 81 -22.32 12.93 -5.71
N PRO A 82 -21.72 14.06 -5.27
CA PRO A 82 -20.28 14.11 -4.98
C PRO A 82 -19.90 13.25 -3.77
N GLN A 83 -20.81 13.11 -2.81
CA GLN A 83 -20.58 12.30 -1.60
C GLN A 83 -20.63 10.80 -1.92
N LEU A 84 -21.53 10.36 -2.81
CA LEU A 84 -21.55 8.98 -3.30
C LEU A 84 -20.29 8.64 -4.09
N ARG A 85 -19.84 9.55 -4.98
CA ARG A 85 -18.59 9.37 -5.73
C ARG A 85 -17.38 9.26 -4.80
N ARG A 86 -17.34 10.07 -3.73
CA ARG A 86 -16.28 10.01 -2.72
C ARG A 86 -16.28 8.69 -1.96
N LEU A 87 -17.45 8.17 -1.58
CA LEU A 87 -17.55 6.87 -0.91
C LEU A 87 -17.12 5.71 -1.82
N ALA A 88 -17.49 5.76 -3.10
CA ALA A 88 -17.01 4.79 -4.10
C ALA A 88 -15.48 4.86 -4.25
N TRP A 89 -14.92 6.08 -4.34
CA TRP A 89 -13.48 6.28 -4.40
C TRP A 89 -12.73 5.79 -3.15
N LEU A 90 -13.29 5.99 -1.95
CA LEU A 90 -12.71 5.44 -0.71
C LEU A 90 -12.77 3.91 -0.66
N HIS A 91 -13.79 3.31 -1.29
CA HIS A 91 -13.87 1.86 -1.44
C HIS A 91 -12.81 1.33 -2.42
N GLU A 92 -12.62 1.98 -3.57
CA GLU A 92 -11.56 1.65 -4.54
C GLU A 92 -10.15 1.69 -3.91
N LEU A 93 -9.92 2.61 -2.96
CA LEU A 93 -8.66 2.70 -2.21
C LEU A 93 -8.54 1.69 -1.06
N ALA A 94 -9.50 0.77 -0.91
CA ALA A 94 -9.59 -0.17 0.21
C ALA A 94 -9.49 0.52 1.59
N VAL A 95 -10.02 1.75 1.70
CA VAL A 95 -10.16 2.49 2.96
C VAL A 95 -11.45 2.11 3.66
N LEU A 96 -12.50 1.84 2.87
CA LEU A 96 -13.81 1.37 3.33
C LEU A 96 -14.13 0.02 2.69
N ASP A 97 -14.60 -0.91 3.50
CA ASP A 97 -15.13 -2.17 2.99
C ASP A 97 -16.45 -1.94 2.24
N MET A 98 -16.77 -2.79 1.27
CA MET A 98 -18.02 -2.73 0.50
C MET A 98 -19.28 -2.59 1.39
N PRO A 99 -19.46 -3.37 2.48
CA PRO A 99 -20.59 -3.17 3.38
C PRO A 99 -20.59 -1.82 4.10
N GLU A 100 -19.43 -1.26 4.45
CA GLU A 100 -19.33 0.05 5.10
C GLU A 100 -19.71 1.18 4.13
N ALA A 101 -19.20 1.13 2.90
CA ALA A 101 -19.55 2.09 1.85
C ALA A 101 -21.05 2.06 1.53
N GLN A 102 -21.65 0.87 1.48
CA GLN A 102 -23.09 0.69 1.27
C GLN A 102 -23.92 1.23 2.44
N ALA A 103 -23.49 0.99 3.69
CA ALA A 103 -24.18 1.52 4.87
C ALA A 103 -24.16 3.06 4.88
N LEU A 104 -23.02 3.67 4.53
CA LEU A 104 -22.87 5.11 4.42
C LEU A 104 -23.70 5.69 3.27
N ALA A 105 -23.70 5.06 2.09
CA ALA A 105 -24.56 5.44 0.97
C ALA A 105 -26.06 5.33 1.29
N THR A 106 -26.43 4.31 2.07
CA THR A 106 -27.81 4.09 2.54
C THR A 106 -28.24 5.20 3.51
N ARG A 107 -27.36 5.62 4.43
CA ARG A 107 -27.62 6.77 5.32
C ARG A 107 -27.79 8.08 4.56
N LEU A 108 -27.01 8.28 3.50
CA LEU A 108 -27.09 9.45 2.61
C LEU A 108 -28.39 9.53 1.81
N THR A 109 -28.82 8.40 1.27
CA THR A 109 -29.92 8.34 0.30
C THR A 109 -31.24 7.89 0.91
N GLY A 110 -31.23 7.42 2.16
CA GLY A 110 -32.38 6.84 2.85
C GLY A 110 -32.91 5.55 2.20
N ARG A 111 -32.13 4.88 1.33
CA ARG A 111 -32.56 3.72 0.55
C ARG A 111 -31.52 2.60 0.56
N LEU A 112 -31.99 1.36 0.74
CA LEU A 112 -31.16 0.15 0.63
C LEU A 112 -30.53 0.02 -0.78
N PRO A 113 -29.26 -0.42 -0.89
CA PRO A 113 -28.61 -0.61 -2.18
C PRO A 113 -29.27 -1.79 -2.91
N GLY A 114 -29.70 -1.57 -4.15
CA GLY A 114 -30.37 -2.59 -4.99
C GLY A 114 -31.54 -2.06 -5.81
N ARG A 115 -32.02 -0.84 -5.55
CA ARG A 115 -33.03 -0.18 -6.39
C ARG A 115 -32.35 0.86 -7.28
N GLY A 116 -32.25 0.55 -8.57
CA GLY A 116 -31.51 1.30 -9.58
C GLY A 116 -31.70 2.82 -9.52
N PHE A 117 -30.64 3.51 -9.92
CA PHE A 117 -30.53 4.95 -10.01
C PHE A 117 -31.70 5.55 -10.82
N LYS A 118 -32.44 6.47 -10.20
CA LYS A 118 -33.35 7.37 -10.89
C LYS A 118 -32.96 8.80 -10.50
N SER A 119 -32.34 9.52 -11.44
CA SER A 119 -32.09 10.96 -11.32
C SER A 119 -33.11 11.68 -12.21
N MET A 120 -33.81 12.68 -11.66
CA MET A 120 -34.82 13.50 -12.36
C MET A 120 -35.82 12.72 -13.24
N GLY A 121 -36.34 11.60 -12.75
CA GLY A 121 -37.34 10.81 -13.47
C GLY A 121 -36.81 9.95 -14.62
N GLN A 122 -35.51 9.97 -14.92
CA GLN A 122 -34.90 9.07 -15.90
C GLN A 122 -34.07 7.97 -15.23
N LYS A 123 -34.19 6.76 -15.79
CA LYS A 123 -33.31 5.61 -15.48
C LYS A 123 -31.95 5.91 -16.08
N LEU A 124 -30.92 6.01 -15.25
CA LEU A 124 -29.53 6.03 -15.70
C LEU A 124 -29.04 4.58 -15.74
N GLU A 125 -28.56 4.15 -16.91
CA GLU A 125 -28.00 2.83 -17.13
C GLU A 125 -26.66 2.67 -16.39
N PRO A 126 -26.32 1.45 -15.93
CA PRO A 126 -25.09 1.19 -15.21
C PRO A 126 -23.85 1.52 -16.06
N PRO A 127 -22.74 1.96 -15.43
CA PRO A 127 -21.53 2.32 -16.18
C PRO A 127 -20.99 1.09 -16.91
N TYR A 128 -20.73 1.28 -18.21
CA TYR A 128 -20.06 0.32 -19.07
C TYR A 128 -18.78 -0.18 -18.39
N VAL A 129 -18.72 -1.49 -18.15
CA VAL A 129 -17.49 -2.21 -17.85
C VAL A 129 -16.96 -2.67 -19.22
N ASN A 130 -15.85 -2.09 -19.67
CA ASN A 130 -15.06 -2.67 -20.75
C ASN A 130 -14.11 -3.73 -20.18
#